data_AF-A0A438JPZ3-F1
#
_entry.id   AF-A0A438JPZ3-F1
#
_cell.length_a   1.000
_cell.length_b   1.000
_cell.length_c   1.000
_cell.angle_alpha   90.00
_cell.angle_beta   90.00
_cell.angle_gamma   90.00
#
_symmetry.space_group_name_H-M   'P 1'
#
loop_
_entity.id
_entity.type
_entity.pdbx_description
1 polymer ?
#
loop_
_entity_poly.entity_id
_entity_poly.type
_entity_poly.pdbx_seq_one_letter_code
_entity_poly.pdbx_strand_id
1 'polypeptide(L)'
;MEDSEFRNTGLERSEKLAKDLEWFKEQGHTIPEPSSPGVTYTLYLEELSEKDPQAFICHFYNIYFAHSAGGRMIGKKVAEKILDNKELEFYKWDGELSQLLQNVREKLNKVAEGWTREEKNCCLEETEKSFKYSGDILRLILS
;
A
#
# COMPACT_ATOMS: atom_id res chain seq x y z
N MET A 1 14.47 -13.60 12.17
CA MET A 1 13.33 -14.55 12.19
C MET A 1 12.10 -13.68 12.44
N GLU A 2 11.67 -12.93 11.43
CA GLU A 2 10.64 -11.86 11.57
C GLU A 2 9.96 -11.57 10.22
N ASP A 3 10.68 -11.76 9.11
CA ASP A 3 10.23 -11.52 7.73
C ASP A 3 9.13 -12.49 7.21
N SER A 4 8.68 -13.46 8.01
CA SER A 4 7.67 -14.44 7.61
C SER A 4 6.24 -14.06 7.97
N GLU A 5 6.03 -13.18 8.96
CA GLU A 5 4.69 -12.88 9.50
C GLU A 5 3.82 -12.11 8.49
N PHE A 6 4.45 -11.25 7.66
CA PHE A 6 3.74 -10.38 6.71
C PHE A 6 3.73 -10.91 5.26
N ARG A 7 4.05 -12.19 5.06
CA ARG A 7 3.90 -12.85 3.76
C ARG A 7 2.52 -13.47 3.61
N ASN A 8 1.98 -13.45 2.40
CA ASN A 8 0.71 -14.08 2.03
C ASN A 8 -0.45 -13.65 2.95
N THR A 9 -0.54 -12.34 3.18
CA THR A 9 -1.57 -11.72 4.03
C THR A 9 -2.94 -11.66 3.36
N GLY A 10 -2.98 -11.78 2.02
CA GLY A 10 -4.15 -11.52 1.20
C GLY A 10 -4.34 -10.03 0.88
N LEU A 11 -3.50 -9.15 1.42
CA LEU A 11 -3.51 -7.72 1.12
C LEU A 11 -2.59 -7.35 -0.04
N GLU A 12 -1.73 -8.25 -0.51
CA GLU A 12 -0.79 -8.03 -1.61
C GLU A 12 -1.51 -7.52 -2.86
N ARG A 13 -0.96 -6.51 -3.54
CA ARG A 13 -1.64 -5.78 -4.63
C ARG A 13 -0.97 -5.89 -6.00
N SER A 14 0.27 -6.34 -6.08
CA SER A 14 1.06 -6.37 -7.33
C SER A 14 0.36 -7.16 -8.45
N GLU A 15 -0.15 -8.36 -8.17
CA GLU A 15 -0.84 -9.17 -9.17
C GLU A 15 -2.15 -8.55 -9.66
N LYS A 16 -2.92 -7.94 -8.76
CA LYS A 16 -4.17 -7.26 -9.10
C LYS A 16 -3.88 -6.01 -9.96
N LEU A 17 -2.85 -5.24 -9.62
CA LEU A 17 -2.36 -4.11 -10.44
C LEU A 17 -1.90 -4.56 -11.82
N ALA A 18 -1.16 -5.65 -11.93
CA ALA A 18 -0.71 -6.17 -13.23
C ALA A 18 -1.89 -6.51 -14.16
N LYS A 19 -2.97 -7.08 -13.61
CA LYS A 19 -4.21 -7.35 -14.38
C LYS A 19 -4.86 -6.06 -14.88
N ASP A 20 -4.95 -5.04 -14.02
CA ASP A 20 -5.53 -3.76 -14.41
C ASP A 20 -4.68 -3.04 -15.46
N LEU A 21 -3.35 -3.08 -15.34
CA LEU A 21 -2.45 -2.50 -16.35
C LEU A 21 -2.58 -3.20 -17.71
N GLU A 22 -2.68 -4.53 -17.75
CA GLU A 22 -2.93 -5.23 -19.01
C GLU A 22 -4.31 -4.86 -19.58
N TRP A 23 -5.33 -4.75 -18.73
CA TRP A 23 -6.65 -4.28 -19.17
C TRP A 23 -6.59 -2.88 -19.80
N PHE A 24 -5.87 -1.93 -19.19
CA PHE A 24 -5.66 -0.59 -19.78
C PHE A 24 -4.97 -0.65 -21.15
N LYS A 25 -3.99 -1.55 -21.30
CA LYS A 25 -3.31 -1.77 -22.57
C LYS A 25 -4.22 -2.38 -23.64
N GLU A 26 -5.10 -3.30 -23.27
CA GLU A 26 -6.14 -3.85 -24.15
C GLU A 26 -7.15 -2.77 -24.60
N GLN A 27 -7.38 -1.73 -23.78
CA GLN A 27 -8.17 -0.55 -24.16
C GLN A 27 -7.40 0.44 -25.07
N GLY A 28 -6.13 0.15 -25.39
CA GLY A 28 -5.30 0.98 -26.27
C GLY A 28 -4.50 2.08 -25.55
N HIS A 29 -4.42 2.05 -24.22
CA HIS A 29 -3.57 2.98 -23.47
C HIS A 29 -2.11 2.53 -23.44
N THR A 30 -1.19 3.49 -23.52
CA THR A 30 0.22 3.25 -23.24
C THR A 30 0.44 3.21 -21.73
N ILE A 31 1.11 2.16 -21.24
CA ILE A 31 1.51 2.07 -19.84
C ILE A 31 2.80 2.87 -19.64
N PRO A 32 2.81 3.89 -18.76
CA PRO A 32 4.00 4.71 -18.55
C PRO A 32 5.05 3.96 -17.71
N GLU A 33 6.31 4.35 -17.90
CA GLU A 33 7.38 3.96 -16.98
C GLU A 33 7.16 4.56 -15.57
N PRO A 34 7.71 3.93 -14.50
CA PRO A 34 7.62 4.46 -13.15
C PRO A 34 8.14 5.91 -13.05
N SER A 35 7.31 6.79 -12.49
CA SER A 35 7.68 8.19 -12.28
C SER A 35 8.46 8.39 -10.97
N SER A 36 9.06 9.59 -10.82
CA SER A 36 9.92 9.94 -9.68
C SER A 36 9.28 9.69 -8.29
N PRO A 37 7.99 9.99 -8.02
CA PRO A 37 7.38 9.66 -6.73
C PRO A 37 7.43 8.18 -6.38
N GLY A 38 7.15 7.29 -7.35
CA GLY A 38 7.17 5.84 -7.15
C GLY A 38 8.60 5.31 -6.94
N VAL A 39 9.55 5.75 -7.78
CA VAL A 39 10.96 5.34 -7.68
C VAL A 39 11.57 5.81 -6.35
N THR A 40 11.35 7.07 -5.98
CA THR A 40 11.88 7.64 -4.73
C THR A 40 11.32 6.92 -3.51
N TYR A 41 10.01 6.62 -3.51
CA TYR A 41 9.42 5.91 -2.38
C TYR A 41 9.91 4.46 -2.28
N THR A 42 10.09 3.78 -3.42
CA THR A 42 10.62 2.41 -3.46
C THR A 42 12.02 2.35 -2.85
N LEU A 43 12.94 3.21 -3.29
CA LEU A 43 14.30 3.28 -2.76
C LEU A 43 14.33 3.57 -1.26
N TYR A 44 13.41 4.44 -0.78
CA TYR A 44 13.29 4.74 0.64
C TYR A 44 12.81 3.52 1.45
N LEU A 45 11.81 2.78 0.94
CA LEU A 45 11.32 1.56 1.60
C LEU A 45 12.39 0.46 1.62
N GLU A 46 13.17 0.30 0.56
CA GLU A 46 14.32 -0.62 0.51
C GLU A 46 15.34 -0.27 1.59
N GLU A 47 15.72 1.01 1.70
CA GLU A 47 16.64 1.47 2.74
C GLU A 47 16.10 1.21 4.16
N LEU A 48 14.84 1.57 4.43
CA LEU A 48 14.21 1.32 5.73
C LEU A 48 14.15 -0.17 6.07
N SER A 49 13.88 -1.03 5.08
CA SER A 49 13.79 -2.48 5.31
C SER A 49 15.09 -3.08 5.84
N GLU A 50 16.24 -2.48 5.52
CA GLU A 50 17.56 -2.92 5.98
C GLU A 50 18.00 -2.25 7.28
N LYS A 51 17.63 -0.97 7.46
CA LYS A 51 18.22 -0.11 8.50
C LYS A 51 17.30 0.19 9.68
N ASP A 52 15.98 0.21 9.46
CA ASP A 52 14.99 0.65 10.45
C ASP A 52 13.67 -0.11 10.28
N PRO A 53 13.56 -1.32 10.88
CA PRO A 53 12.39 -2.17 10.72
C PRO A 53 11.13 -1.55 11.36
N GLN A 54 11.27 -0.73 12.40
CA GLN A 54 10.13 -0.04 13.04
C GLN A 54 9.53 1.01 12.11
N ALA A 55 10.37 1.85 11.50
CA ALA A 55 9.94 2.79 10.47
C ALA A 55 9.33 2.05 9.26
N PHE A 56 9.96 0.97 8.79
CA PHE A 56 9.42 0.16 7.69
C PHE A 56 8.01 -0.38 7.99
N ILE A 57 7.77 -0.87 9.21
CA ILE A 57 6.44 -1.35 9.65
C ILE A 57 5.39 -0.23 9.64
N CYS A 58 5.77 1.01 9.99
CA CYS A 58 4.88 2.16 9.88
C CYS A 58 4.38 2.35 8.45
N HIS A 59 5.29 2.29 7.47
CA HIS A 59 4.94 2.39 6.06
C HIS A 59 4.09 1.22 5.58
N PHE A 60 4.45 -0.02 5.95
CA PHE A 60 3.66 -1.20 5.63
C PHE A 60 2.20 -1.04 6.09
N TYR A 61 2.00 -0.66 7.35
CA TYR A 61 0.65 -0.43 7.89
C TYR A 61 -0.08 0.67 7.11
N ASN A 62 0.52 1.85 6.96
CA ASN A 62 -0.17 2.98 6.35
C ASN A 62 -0.51 2.73 4.87
N ILE A 63 0.38 2.11 4.09
CA ILE A 63 0.14 1.82 2.67
C ILE A 63 -1.06 0.88 2.50
N TYR A 64 -1.05 -0.29 3.16
CA TYR A 64 -2.10 -1.28 2.99
C TYR A 64 -3.44 -0.81 3.58
N PHE A 65 -3.44 -0.22 4.77
CA PHE A 65 -4.66 0.19 5.43
C PHE A 65 -5.29 1.42 4.76
N ALA A 66 -4.49 2.39 4.30
CA ALA A 66 -5.01 3.53 3.54
C ALA A 66 -5.67 3.08 2.23
N HIS A 67 -5.05 2.13 1.50
CA HIS A 67 -5.63 1.57 0.28
C HIS A 67 -6.98 0.89 0.54
N SER A 68 -7.05 0.04 1.57
CA SER A 68 -8.26 -0.70 1.94
C SER A 68 -9.42 0.19 2.44
N ALA A 69 -9.11 1.43 2.84
CA ALA A 69 -10.08 2.41 3.32
C ALA A 69 -10.32 3.51 2.28
N GLY A 70 -9.55 4.60 2.34
CA GLY A 70 -9.71 5.77 1.47
C GLY A 70 -9.43 5.46 0.00
N GLY A 71 -8.48 4.56 -0.29
CA GLY A 71 -8.13 4.15 -1.65
C GLY A 71 -9.32 3.59 -2.43
N ARG A 72 -10.20 2.80 -1.78
CA ARG A 72 -11.43 2.28 -2.40
C ARG A 72 -12.38 3.38 -2.84
N MET A 73 -12.55 4.43 -2.04
CA MET A 73 -13.40 5.57 -2.39
C MET A 73 -12.83 6.34 -3.58
N ILE A 74 -11.51 6.56 -3.59
CA ILE A 74 -10.81 7.20 -4.72
C ILE A 74 -11.02 6.37 -5.99
N GLY A 75 -10.76 5.06 -5.93
CA GLY A 75 -10.95 4.14 -7.06
C GLY A 75 -12.36 4.20 -7.65
N LYS A 76 -13.38 4.12 -6.77
CA LYS A 76 -14.77 4.25 -7.17
C LYS A 76 -15.04 5.58 -7.90
N LYS A 77 -14.55 6.70 -7.35
CA LYS A 77 -14.77 8.04 -7.94
C LYS A 77 -14.04 8.23 -9.27
N VAL A 78 -12.84 7.66 -9.42
CA VAL A 78 -12.11 7.68 -10.70
C VAL A 78 -12.85 6.82 -11.73
N ALA A 79 -13.26 5.60 -11.37
CA ALA A 79 -13.99 4.73 -12.29
C ALA A 79 -15.33 5.30 -12.74
N GLU A 80 -16.10 5.91 -11.83
CA GLU A 80 -17.34 6.65 -12.14
C GLU A 80 -17.12 7.77 -13.16
N LYS A 81 -15.96 8.44 -13.13
CA LYS A 81 -15.67 9.60 -13.97
C LYS A 81 -15.12 9.24 -15.33
N ILE A 82 -14.22 8.26 -15.41
CA ILE A 82 -13.42 8.03 -16.61
C ILE A 82 -13.34 6.58 -17.08
N LEU A 83 -13.89 5.60 -16.34
CA LEU A 83 -13.82 4.18 -16.70
C LEU A 83 -15.19 3.50 -16.83
N ASP A 84 -16.27 4.26 -17.06
CA ASP A 84 -17.64 3.75 -17.17
C ASP A 84 -18.02 2.78 -16.02
N ASN A 85 -17.69 3.18 -14.78
CA ASN A 85 -17.94 2.38 -13.58
C ASN A 85 -17.24 1.01 -13.53
N LYS A 86 -16.20 0.78 -14.36
CA LYS A 86 -15.38 -0.44 -14.31
C LYS A 86 -14.81 -0.64 -12.91
N GLU A 87 -15.14 -1.77 -12.31
CA GLU A 87 -14.51 -2.21 -11.06
C GLU A 87 -13.17 -2.90 -11.36
N LEU A 88 -12.08 -2.18 -11.09
CA LEU A 88 -10.69 -2.65 -11.22
C LEU A 88 -10.34 -3.69 -10.16
N GLU A 89 -9.44 -4.62 -10.51
CA GLU A 89 -8.97 -5.70 -9.66
C GLU A 89 -8.21 -5.19 -8.43
N PHE A 90 -7.53 -4.05 -8.53
CA PHE A 90 -6.78 -3.41 -7.44
C PHE A 90 -7.64 -3.16 -6.19
N TYR A 91 -8.96 -2.97 -6.37
CA TYR A 91 -9.94 -2.75 -5.31
C TYR A 91 -10.75 -3.99 -4.92
N LYS A 92 -10.34 -5.19 -5.38
CA LYS A 92 -10.96 -6.47 -5.02
C LYS A 92 -10.02 -7.31 -4.17
N TRP A 93 -10.58 -8.07 -3.25
CA TRP A 93 -9.84 -8.99 -2.37
C TRP A 93 -10.41 -10.39 -2.47
N ASP A 94 -9.52 -11.37 -2.40
CA ASP A 94 -9.90 -12.78 -2.38
C ASP A 94 -10.17 -13.16 -0.90
N GLY A 95 -11.42 -12.97 -0.47
CA GLY A 95 -11.86 -13.17 0.91
C GLY A 95 -12.52 -11.95 1.53
N GLU A 96 -12.91 -12.07 2.80
CA GLU A 96 -13.56 -10.99 3.54
C GLU A 96 -12.53 -9.99 4.05
N LEU A 97 -12.59 -8.76 3.53
CA LEU A 97 -11.56 -7.73 3.77
C LEU A 97 -11.41 -7.40 5.27
N SER A 98 -12.49 -7.35 6.04
CA SER A 98 -12.40 -7.02 7.46
C SER A 98 -11.60 -8.06 8.24
N GLN A 99 -11.74 -9.33 7.90
CA GLN A 99 -11.00 -10.44 8.48
C GLN A 99 -9.52 -10.43 8.05
N LEU A 100 -9.24 -10.15 6.77
CA LEU A 100 -7.85 -9.96 6.30
C LEU A 100 -7.15 -8.83 7.06
N LEU A 101 -7.82 -7.68 7.20
CA LEU A 101 -7.28 -6.53 7.94
C LEU A 101 -7.10 -6.84 9.42
N GLN A 102 -8.05 -7.56 10.05
CA GLN A 102 -7.94 -7.95 11.45
C GLN A 102 -6.75 -8.87 11.69
N ASN A 103 -6.56 -9.88 10.84
CA ASN A 103 -5.42 -10.80 10.93
C ASN A 103 -4.08 -10.06 10.82
N VAL A 104 -3.98 -9.07 9.93
CA VAL A 104 -2.77 -8.25 9.80
C VAL A 104 -2.55 -7.35 11.02
N ARG A 105 -3.61 -6.77 11.61
CA ARG A 105 -3.50 -6.00 12.87
C ARG A 105 -2.96 -6.86 14.01
N GLU A 106 -3.44 -8.10 14.15
CA GLU A 106 -2.97 -9.02 15.18
C GLU A 106 -1.49 -9.36 15.02
N LYS A 107 -1.04 -9.57 13.78
CA LYS A 107 0.39 -9.78 13.47
C LYS A 107 1.24 -8.55 13.78
N LEU A 108 0.77 -7.34 13.41
CA LEU A 108 1.44 -6.08 13.76
C LEU A 108 1.56 -5.91 15.27
N ASN A 109 0.49 -6.19 16.02
CA ASN A 109 0.51 -6.14 17.49
C ASN A 109 1.53 -7.13 18.06
N LYS A 110 1.54 -8.38 17.60
CA LYS A 110 2.48 -9.42 18.03
C LYS A 110 3.94 -9.02 17.78
N VAL A 111 4.25 -8.43 16.63
CA VAL A 111 5.61 -7.95 16.33
C VAL A 111 5.98 -6.77 17.25
N ALA A 112 5.06 -5.83 17.45
CA ALA A 112 5.29 -4.67 18.31
C ALA A 112 5.28 -4.98 19.81
N GLU A 113 4.82 -6.15 20.26
CA GLU A 113 4.84 -6.55 21.68
C GLU A 113 6.27 -6.55 22.24
N GLY A 114 7.24 -7.02 21.44
CA GLY A 114 8.65 -7.09 21.84
C GLY A 114 9.39 -5.74 21.81
N TRP A 115 8.80 -4.71 21.22
CA TRP A 115 9.47 -3.41 21.07
C TRP A 115 9.48 -2.60 22.36
N THR A 116 10.62 -1.94 22.58
CA THR A 116 10.80 -0.86 23.55
C THR A 116 9.89 0.32 23.27
N ARG A 117 9.81 1.26 24.22
CA ARG A 117 8.99 2.46 24.02
C ARG A 117 9.56 3.35 22.93
N GLU A 118 10.87 3.44 22.85
CA GLU A 118 11.63 4.23 21.88
C GLU A 118 11.40 3.70 20.46
N GLU A 119 11.44 2.39 20.26
CA GLU A 119 11.12 1.73 18.99
C GLU A 119 9.67 1.97 18.55
N LYS A 120 8.71 1.89 19.49
CA LYS A 120 7.30 2.23 19.21
C LYS A 120 7.14 3.70 18.82
N ASN A 121 7.84 4.61 19.50
CA ASN A 121 7.80 6.04 19.17
C ASN A 121 8.41 6.29 17.78
N CYS A 122 9.55 5.66 17.46
CA CYS A 122 10.19 5.73 16.15
C CYS A 122 9.23 5.33 15.01
N CYS A 123 8.52 4.20 15.17
CA CYS A 123 7.47 3.80 14.24
C CYS A 123 6.38 4.88 14.08
N LEU A 124 5.93 5.49 15.18
CA LEU A 124 4.87 6.50 15.12
C LEU A 124 5.33 7.81 14.46
N GLU A 125 6.57 8.25 14.72
CA GLU A 125 7.17 9.47 14.15
C GLU A 125 7.31 9.39 12.62
N GLU A 126 7.46 8.18 12.08
CA GLU A 126 7.59 7.96 10.63
C GLU A 126 6.28 8.19 9.85
N THR A 127 5.14 8.28 10.54
CA THR A 127 3.81 8.40 9.93
C THR A 127 3.72 9.56 8.94
N GLU A 128 4.23 10.74 9.29
CA GLU A 128 4.15 11.92 8.42
C GLU A 128 4.84 11.70 7.07
N LYS A 129 6.01 11.04 7.06
CA LYS A 129 6.72 10.72 5.83
C LYS A 129 5.94 9.70 4.99
N SER A 130 5.35 8.69 5.62
CA SER A 130 4.48 7.75 4.91
C SER A 130 3.32 8.45 4.19
N PHE A 131 2.67 9.43 4.84
CA PHE A 131 1.64 10.25 4.21
C PHE A 131 2.20 11.14 3.09
N LYS A 132 3.37 11.74 3.28
CA LYS A 132 4.01 12.57 2.25
C LYS A 132 4.29 11.77 0.98
N TYR A 133 5.00 10.65 1.10
CA TYR A 133 5.34 9.81 -0.04
C TYR A 133 4.10 9.25 -0.75
N SER A 134 3.13 8.74 0.01
CA SER A 134 1.88 8.23 -0.56
C SER A 134 1.06 9.35 -1.23
N GLY A 135 1.08 10.55 -0.63
CA GLY A 135 0.43 11.73 -1.17
C GLY A 135 1.03 12.20 -2.50
N ASP A 136 2.35 12.14 -2.64
CA ASP A 136 3.03 12.48 -3.89
C ASP A 136 2.67 11.51 -5.03
N ILE A 137 2.49 10.22 -4.74
CA ILE A 137 1.96 9.26 -5.71
C ILE A 137 0.49 9.54 -6.03
N LEU A 138 -0.35 9.80 -5.03
CA LEU A 138 -1.78 10.09 -5.23
C LEU A 138 -2.01 11.33 -6.09
N ARG A 139 -1.14 12.34 -6.01
CA ARG A 139 -1.20 13.54 -6.84
C ARG A 139 -1.06 13.26 -8.34
N LEU A 140 -0.45 12.13 -8.74
CA LEU A 140 -0.34 11.72 -10.15
C LEU A 140 -1.71 11.41 -10.79
N ILE A 141 -2.75 11.17 -9.99
CA ILE A 141 -4.13 11.00 -10.52
C ILE A 141 -4.65 12.32 -11.09
N LEU A 142 -4.14 13.46 -10.63
CA LEU A 142 -4.60 14.81 -10.98
C LEU A 142 -3.63 15.56 -11.91
N SER A 143 -2.48 14.97 -12.22
CA SER A 143 -1.42 15.60 -13.02
C SER A 143 -1.67 15.54 -14.52
#